data_AF-A0AAQ4P2Z4-F1
#
_entry.id   AF-A0AAQ4P2Z4-F1
#
_cell.length_a   1.000
_cell.length_b   1.000
_cell.length_c   1.000
_cell.angle_alpha   90.00
_cell.angle_beta   90.00
_cell.angle_gamma   90.00
#
_symmetry.space_group_name_H-M   'P 1'
#
loop_
_entity.id
_entity.type
_entity.pdbx_description
1 polymer ?
#
loop_
_entity_poly.entity_id
_entity_poly.type
_entity_poly.pdbx_seq_one_letter_code
_entity_poly.pdbx_strand_id
1 'polypeptide(L)'
;MPVDYSGTWDIVSNVNFEGYMVALGIDFATRKIASMLKPQKVIKQDGDCFTIKTFTTFKNYESLFKIGEEVKEVTKGMDNRTCHTVVNWEDDKLVCVQKGEKKNRGWTHWIHGDELHLNMSLDGDETQQMYLLKTWRPLQGVTFFCHHNTLTWQMSYPRALFYFIKYLEKLSTKCNLHFP
;
A
#
# COMPACT_ATOMS: atom_id res chain seq x y z
N MET A 1 -11.29 -3.19 -17.28
CA MET A 1 -11.50 -2.41 -16.04
C MET A 1 -10.12 -2.06 -15.52
N PRO A 2 -9.84 -0.83 -15.10
CA PRO A 2 -8.53 -0.48 -14.53
C PRO A 2 -8.23 -1.40 -13.34
N VAL A 3 -6.97 -1.74 -13.14
CA VAL A 3 -6.55 -2.50 -11.96
C VAL A 3 -6.93 -1.72 -10.69
N ASP A 4 -7.50 -2.43 -9.71
CA ASP A 4 -7.85 -1.87 -8.40
C ASP A 4 -6.67 -2.04 -7.44
N TYR A 5 -6.09 -0.92 -7.01
CA TYR A 5 -4.99 -0.87 -6.05
C TYR A 5 -5.46 -0.81 -4.60
N SER A 6 -6.77 -0.73 -4.36
CA SER A 6 -7.33 -0.53 -3.03
C SER A 6 -6.94 -1.65 -2.08
N GLY A 7 -6.35 -1.29 -0.95
CA GLY A 7 -5.89 -2.29 0.00
C GLY A 7 -4.94 -1.74 1.06
N THR A 8 -4.63 -2.61 2.02
CA THR A 8 -3.56 -2.41 2.98
C THR A 8 -2.44 -3.36 2.61
N TRP A 9 -1.23 -2.85 2.48
CA TRP A 9 -0.08 -3.56 1.94
C TRP A 9 1.07 -3.49 2.95
N ASP A 10 1.57 -4.63 3.40
CA ASP A 10 2.67 -4.72 4.36
C ASP A 10 3.97 -5.01 3.61
N ILE A 11 5.03 -4.23 3.88
CA ILE A 11 6.30 -4.41 3.16
C ILE A 11 6.93 -5.77 3.46
N VAL A 12 7.52 -6.38 2.44
CA VAL A 12 8.23 -7.65 2.53
C VAL A 12 9.70 -7.50 2.13
N SER A 13 9.97 -6.72 1.09
CA SER A 13 11.33 -6.45 0.64
C SER A 13 11.54 -4.98 0.29
N ASN A 14 12.78 -4.53 0.45
CA ASN A 14 13.22 -3.17 0.14
C ASN A 14 14.69 -3.22 -0.30
N VAL A 15 14.92 -3.15 -1.61
CA VAL A 15 16.23 -3.31 -2.25
C VAL A 15 16.77 -1.95 -2.66
N ASN A 16 18.04 -1.67 -2.36
CA ASN A 16 18.75 -0.43 -2.69
C ASN A 16 18.12 0.88 -2.16
N PHE A 17 17.35 0.82 -1.06
CA PHE A 17 16.72 2.01 -0.49
C PHE A 17 17.73 3.04 0.01
N GLU A 18 18.84 2.56 0.58
CA GLU A 18 19.90 3.45 1.07
C GLU A 18 20.57 4.22 -0.07
N GLY A 19 20.88 3.57 -1.19
CA GLY A 19 21.44 4.20 -2.38
C GLY A 19 20.52 5.30 -2.93
N TYR A 20 19.22 4.98 -3.08
CA TYR A 20 18.23 5.98 -3.48
C TYR A 20 18.16 7.19 -2.54
N MET A 21 18.23 6.97 -1.22
CA MET A 21 18.26 8.06 -0.25
C MET A 21 19.56 8.89 -0.30
N VAL A 22 20.70 8.27 -0.63
CA VAL A 22 21.97 8.98 -0.89
C VAL A 22 21.81 9.90 -2.09
N ALA A 23 21.25 9.40 -3.20
CA ALA A 23 21.02 10.19 -4.41
C ALA A 23 20.06 11.38 -4.17
N LEU A 24 19.08 11.21 -3.27
CA LEU A 24 18.20 12.29 -2.80
C LEU A 24 18.93 13.35 -1.93
N GLY A 25 20.13 13.03 -1.42
CA GLY A 25 20.89 13.89 -0.52
C GLY A 25 20.41 13.84 0.94
N ILE A 26 19.77 12.75 1.37
CA ILE A 26 19.34 12.55 2.76
C ILE A 26 20.57 12.24 3.62
N ASP A 27 20.67 12.79 4.82
CA ASP A 27 21.82 12.59 5.72
C ASP A 27 21.93 11.14 6.27
N PHE A 28 23.14 10.75 6.64
CA PHE A 28 23.44 9.37 7.06
C PHE A 28 22.60 8.87 8.25
N ALA A 29 22.34 9.74 9.24
CA ALA A 29 21.59 9.34 10.44
C ALA A 29 20.12 9.05 10.07
N THR A 30 19.50 9.94 9.30
CA THR A 30 18.13 9.73 8.78
C THR A 30 18.04 8.47 7.94
N ARG A 31 19.00 8.22 7.04
CA ARG A 31 19.02 6.99 6.23
C ARG A 31 19.08 5.73 7.09
N LYS A 32 19.90 5.72 8.14
CA LYS A 32 20.05 4.56 9.02
C LYS A 32 18.76 4.24 9.77
N ILE A 33 18.03 5.26 10.22
CA ILE A 33 16.72 5.08 10.84
C ILE A 33 15.73 4.56 9.80
N ALA A 34 15.66 5.20 8.63
CA ALA A 34 14.72 4.87 7.57
C ALA A 34 14.89 3.43 7.06
N SER A 35 16.12 2.91 6.97
CA SER A 35 16.39 1.53 6.53
C SER A 35 15.87 0.45 7.49
N MET A 36 15.62 0.80 8.75
CA MET A 36 15.08 -0.13 9.75
C MET A 36 13.54 -0.11 9.81
N LEU A 37 12.90 0.85 9.14
CA LEU A 37 11.45 0.99 9.15
C LEU A 37 10.79 -0.06 8.26
N LYS A 38 9.61 -0.50 8.68
CA LYS A 38 8.73 -1.39 7.91
C LYS A 38 7.48 -0.63 7.50
N PRO A 39 7.50 0.12 6.38
CA PRO A 39 6.34 0.88 5.95
C PRO A 39 5.13 -0.02 5.63
N GLN A 40 3.94 0.43 6.01
CA GLN A 40 2.67 -0.13 5.55
C GLN A 40 2.02 0.89 4.62
N LYS A 41 1.54 0.45 3.46
CA LYS A 41 0.79 1.30 2.52
C LYS A 41 -0.71 1.04 2.66
N VAL A 42 -1.50 2.10 2.73
CA VAL A 42 -2.95 2.02 2.59
C VAL A 42 -3.33 2.84 1.36
N ILE A 43 -3.88 2.16 0.36
CA ILE A 43 -4.29 2.75 -0.90
C ILE A 43 -5.81 2.75 -0.95
N LYS A 44 -6.38 3.91 -1.31
CA LYS A 44 -7.79 4.06 -1.67
C LYS A 44 -7.88 4.59 -3.09
N GLN A 45 -8.64 3.91 -3.92
CA GLN A 45 -8.92 4.29 -5.30
C GLN A 45 -10.41 4.56 -5.44
N ASP A 46 -10.76 5.76 -5.91
CA ASP A 46 -12.12 6.19 -6.21
C ASP A 46 -12.16 6.70 -7.65
N GLY A 47 -12.41 5.79 -8.60
CA GLY A 47 -12.22 6.04 -10.02
C GLY A 47 -10.75 6.42 -10.32
N ASP A 48 -10.55 7.66 -10.77
CA ASP A 48 -9.24 8.24 -11.09
C ASP A 48 -8.59 8.98 -9.90
N CYS A 49 -9.30 9.10 -8.77
CA CYS A 49 -8.80 9.75 -7.57
C CYS A 49 -8.11 8.72 -6.67
N PHE A 50 -6.86 8.98 -6.31
CA PHE A 50 -6.05 8.11 -5.47
C PHE A 50 -5.66 8.80 -4.17
N THR A 51 -5.67 8.03 -3.09
CA THR A 51 -5.05 8.39 -1.82
C THR A 51 -4.11 7.27 -1.40
N ILE A 52 -2.82 7.55 -1.37
CA ILE A 52 -1.78 6.62 -0.91
C ILE A 52 -1.22 7.13 0.40
N LYS A 53 -1.44 6.40 1.48
CA LYS A 53 -0.86 6.68 2.81
C LYS A 53 0.22 5.65 3.12
N THR A 54 1.43 6.12 3.39
CA THR A 54 2.56 5.30 3.84
C THR A 54 2.77 5.54 5.32
N PHE A 55 2.58 4.50 6.13
CA PHE A 55 2.71 4.54 7.58
C PHE A 55 4.05 3.96 8.02
N THR A 56 4.76 4.66 8.90
CA THR A 56 5.96 4.13 9.58
C THR A 56 5.92 4.51 11.06
N THR A 57 6.79 3.91 11.87
CA THR A 57 6.91 4.28 13.29
C THR A 57 7.56 5.64 13.52
N PHE A 58 8.14 6.24 12.48
CA PHE A 58 8.83 7.53 12.57
C PHE A 58 8.03 8.66 11.93
N LYS A 59 7.65 8.49 10.66
CA LYS A 59 6.95 9.51 9.89
C LYS A 59 5.98 8.91 8.88
N ASN A 60 4.78 9.46 8.83
CA ASN A 60 3.78 9.08 7.86
C ASN A 60 3.84 10.04 6.67
N TYR A 61 3.59 9.51 5.48
CA TYR A 61 3.52 10.26 4.24
C TYR A 61 2.16 10.01 3.58
N GLU A 62 1.55 11.05 3.03
CA GLU A 62 0.29 10.95 2.32
C GLU A 62 0.41 11.66 0.98
N SER A 63 -0.03 10.97 -0.08
CA SER A 63 -0.11 11.50 -1.43
C SER A 63 -1.54 11.38 -1.91
N LEU A 64 -2.12 12.50 -2.35
CA LEU A 64 -3.43 12.57 -2.98
C LEU A 64 -3.25 13.13 -4.38
N PHE A 65 -3.74 12.41 -5.37
CA PHE A 65 -3.63 12.81 -6.76
C PHE A 65 -4.80 12.28 -7.56
N LYS A 66 -5.05 12.91 -8.70
CA LYS A 66 -5.96 12.42 -9.72
C LYS A 66 -5.14 12.08 -10.96
N ILE A 67 -5.48 10.99 -11.62
CA ILE A 67 -4.77 10.54 -12.82
C ILE A 67 -4.78 11.64 -13.89
N GLY A 68 -3.62 11.93 -14.48
CA GLY A 68 -3.44 12.94 -15.51
C GLY A 68 -3.35 14.39 -15.03
N GLU A 69 -3.60 14.65 -13.74
CA GLU A 69 -3.56 16.01 -13.19
C GLU A 69 -2.21 16.28 -12.50
N GLU A 70 -1.55 17.36 -12.92
CA GLU A 70 -0.29 17.79 -12.31
C GLU A 70 -0.58 18.55 -11.01
N VAL A 71 0.07 18.13 -9.92
CA VAL A 71 -0.07 18.73 -8.59
C VAL A 71 1.28 19.21 -8.08
N LYS A 72 1.26 20.33 -7.35
CA LYS A 72 2.43 20.80 -6.61
C LYS A 72 2.57 19.98 -5.32
N GLU A 73 3.53 19.08 -5.29
CA GLU A 73 3.84 18.23 -4.14
C GLU A 73 5.01 18.80 -3.36
N VAL A 74 4.90 18.85 -2.04
CA VAL A 74 6.04 19.18 -1.17
C VAL A 74 6.40 17.91 -0.39
N THR A 75 7.58 17.37 -0.61
CA THR A 75 8.07 16.10 -0.04
C THR A 75 8.55 16.29 1.41
N LYS A 76 7.70 16.95 2.21
CA LYS A 76 8.00 17.36 3.58
C LYS A 76 8.29 16.14 4.44
N GLY A 77 9.45 16.12 5.09
CA GLY A 77 9.87 15.01 5.92
C GLY A 77 10.49 13.83 5.17
N MET A 78 10.63 13.93 3.86
CA MET A 78 11.57 13.14 3.08
C MET A 78 12.77 14.03 2.79
N ASP A 79 12.85 14.59 1.58
CA ASP A 79 13.94 15.47 1.14
C ASP A 79 13.57 16.96 1.14
N ASN A 80 12.34 17.31 1.58
CA ASN A 80 11.86 18.69 1.76
C ASN A 80 11.92 19.55 0.49
N ARG A 81 11.68 18.95 -0.67
CA ARG A 81 11.67 19.65 -1.96
C ARG A 81 10.26 19.85 -2.47
N THR A 82 10.12 20.83 -3.36
CA THR A 82 8.89 21.03 -4.13
C THR A 82 9.06 20.36 -5.49
N CYS A 83 8.11 19.50 -5.85
CA CYS A 83 8.03 18.86 -7.15
C CYS A 83 6.68 19.17 -7.81
N HIS A 84 6.67 19.19 -9.13
CA HIS A 84 5.45 19.09 -9.93
C HIS A 84 5.27 17.63 -10.28
N THR A 85 4.25 17.03 -9.69
CA THR A 85 4.03 15.59 -9.70
C THR A 85 2.81 15.28 -10.55
N VAL A 86 2.95 14.37 -11.50
CA VAL A 86 1.85 13.86 -12.31
C VAL A 86 1.91 12.33 -12.32
N VAL A 87 0.74 11.69 -12.16
CA VAL A 87 0.61 10.24 -12.20
C VAL A 87 -0.29 9.85 -13.36
N ASN A 88 0.15 8.92 -14.18
CA ASN A 88 -0.58 8.41 -15.34
C ASN A 88 -0.64 6.89 -15.32
N TRP A 89 -1.63 6.36 -16.03
CA TRP A 89 -1.65 4.94 -16.38
C TRP A 89 -0.69 4.67 -17.53
N GLU A 90 0.14 3.64 -17.38
CA GLU A 90 0.85 2.97 -18.46
C GLU A 90 0.46 1.50 -18.40
N ASP A 91 -0.46 1.09 -19.28
CA ASP A 91 -1.17 -0.19 -19.20
C ASP A 91 -1.81 -0.36 -17.80
N ASP A 92 -1.44 -1.42 -17.09
CA ASP A 92 -1.91 -1.76 -15.75
C ASP A 92 -1.00 -1.19 -14.64
N LYS A 93 -0.16 -0.21 -14.96
CA LYS A 93 0.81 0.39 -14.03
C LYS A 93 0.52 1.86 -13.78
N LEU A 94 0.76 2.29 -12.53
CA LEU A 94 0.75 3.69 -12.16
C LEU A 94 2.16 4.24 -12.26
N VAL A 95 2.39 5.15 -13.21
CA VAL A 95 3.68 5.80 -13.44
C VAL A 95 3.62 7.24 -13.00
N CYS A 96 4.51 7.61 -12.09
CA CYS A 96 4.61 8.94 -11.53
C CYS A 96 5.91 9.61 -11.96
N VAL A 97 5.79 10.84 -12.44
CA VAL A 97 6.92 11.70 -12.77
C VAL A 97 6.91 12.90 -11.83
N GLN A 98 8.02 13.11 -11.12
CA GLN A 98 8.20 14.22 -10.18
C GLN A 98 9.23 15.21 -10.74
N LYS A 99 8.77 16.26 -11.41
CA LYS A 99 9.64 17.30 -11.98
C LYS A 99 10.05 18.29 -10.91
N GLY A 100 11.35 18.52 -10.74
CA GLY A 100 11.87 19.47 -9.76
C GLY A 100 13.38 19.64 -9.86
N GLU A 101 14.02 19.92 -8.73
CA GLU A 101 15.48 20.09 -8.63
C GLU A 101 16.25 18.83 -9.08
N LYS A 102 15.73 17.64 -8.75
CA LYS A 102 16.35 16.37 -9.12
C LYS A 102 15.80 15.87 -10.46
N LYS A 103 16.70 15.44 -11.34
CA LYS A 103 16.36 14.90 -12.66
C LYS A 103 15.91 13.45 -12.55
N ASN A 104 15.07 13.02 -13.50
CA ASN A 104 14.59 11.64 -13.63
C ASN A 104 14.05 11.05 -12.32
N ARG A 105 13.36 11.89 -11.53
CA ARG A 105 12.72 11.47 -10.28
C ARG A 105 11.33 10.96 -10.59
N GLY A 106 11.00 9.78 -10.09
CA GLY A 106 9.68 9.21 -10.27
C GLY A 106 9.51 7.90 -9.54
N TRP A 107 8.35 7.29 -9.75
CA TRP A 107 8.09 5.95 -9.28
C TRP A 107 7.08 5.23 -10.17
N THR A 108 7.08 3.90 -10.12
CA THR A 108 6.11 3.05 -10.82
C THR A 108 5.55 2.02 -9.84
N HIS A 109 4.22 1.97 -9.71
CA HIS A 109 3.53 0.89 -8.98
C HIS A 109 2.84 -0.07 -9.94
N TRP A 110 2.93 -1.37 -9.65
CA TRP A 110 2.18 -2.40 -10.37
C TRP A 110 1.79 -3.54 -9.43
N ILE A 111 0.75 -4.28 -9.80
CA ILE A 111 0.25 -5.40 -9.00
C ILE A 111 0.48 -6.70 -9.76
N HIS A 112 0.92 -7.72 -9.03
CA HIS A 112 0.99 -9.10 -9.51
C HIS A 112 0.39 -10.03 -8.45
N GLY A 113 -0.87 -10.44 -8.63
CA GLY A 113 -1.61 -11.20 -7.63
C GLY A 113 -1.77 -10.41 -6.32
N ASP A 114 -1.29 -10.96 -5.21
CA ASP A 114 -1.30 -10.32 -3.89
C ASP A 114 -0.05 -9.45 -3.62
N GLU A 115 0.77 -9.21 -4.63
CA GLU A 115 2.00 -8.41 -4.51
C GLU A 115 1.81 -7.02 -5.13
N LEU A 116 2.04 -5.99 -4.33
CA LEU A 116 2.22 -4.63 -4.80
C LEU A 116 3.71 -4.34 -4.92
N HIS A 117 4.14 -4.06 -6.14
CA HIS A 117 5.51 -3.69 -6.45
C HIS A 117 5.63 -2.18 -6.62
N LEU A 118 6.77 -1.63 -6.20
CA LEU A 118 7.12 -0.22 -6.31
C LEU A 118 8.58 -0.11 -6.74
N ASN A 119 8.83 0.50 -7.90
CA ASN A 119 10.15 0.98 -8.27
C ASN A 119 10.21 2.50 -8.09
N MET A 120 11.21 3.02 -7.38
CA MET A 120 11.47 4.45 -7.29
C MET A 120 12.82 4.73 -7.96
N SER A 121 12.85 5.74 -8.82
CA SER A 121 14.03 6.08 -9.61
C SER A 121 14.43 7.53 -9.42
N LEU A 122 15.75 7.76 -9.45
CA LEU A 122 16.37 9.08 -9.38
C LEU A 122 17.72 9.05 -10.09
N ASP A 123 17.84 9.79 -11.19
CA ASP A 123 19.12 9.99 -11.91
C ASP A 123 19.91 8.68 -12.20
N GLY A 124 19.20 7.60 -12.50
CA GLY A 124 19.79 6.27 -12.77
C GLY A 124 19.95 5.35 -11.56
N ASP A 125 19.82 5.88 -10.33
CA ASP A 125 19.67 5.07 -9.14
C ASP A 125 18.22 4.59 -9.01
N GLU A 126 18.05 3.30 -8.71
CA GLU A 126 16.74 2.67 -8.56
C GLU A 126 16.64 1.89 -7.25
N THR A 127 15.47 1.89 -6.65
CA THR A 127 15.15 1.07 -5.48
C THR A 127 13.82 0.35 -5.69
N GLN A 128 13.80 -0.92 -5.32
CA GLN A 128 12.64 -1.79 -5.52
C GLN A 128 12.06 -2.21 -4.18
N GLN A 129 10.75 -2.03 -4.03
CA GLN A 129 9.99 -2.44 -2.86
C GLN A 129 8.89 -3.38 -3.29
N MET A 130 8.66 -4.42 -2.49
CA MET A 130 7.53 -5.32 -2.66
C MET A 130 6.76 -5.42 -1.35
N TYR A 131 5.44 -5.35 -1.48
CA TYR A 131 4.49 -5.42 -0.39
C TYR A 131 3.50 -6.55 -0.67
N LEU A 132 3.02 -7.20 0.40
CA LEU A 132 1.95 -8.17 0.31
C LEU A 132 0.63 -7.58 0.77
N LEU A 133 -0.44 -7.92 0.03
CA LEU A 133 -1.79 -7.56 0.41
C LEU A 133 -2.11 -8.16 1.79
N LYS A 134 -2.51 -7.29 2.70
CA LYS A 134 -2.97 -7.67 4.02
C LYS A 134 -4.39 -8.19 3.93
N THR A 135 -4.51 -9.44 3.49
CA THR A 135 -5.74 -10.20 3.65
C THR A 135 -6.00 -10.43 5.13
N TRP A 136 -7.24 -10.27 5.58
CA TRP A 136 -7.68 -10.73 6.89
C TRP A 136 -7.54 -12.27 6.89
N ARG A 137 -6.41 -12.80 7.34
CA ARG A 137 -6.28 -14.25 7.55
C ARG A 137 -7.00 -14.56 8.85
N PRO A 138 -8.02 -15.44 8.85
CA PRO A 138 -8.47 -16.05 10.08
C PRO A 138 -7.23 -16.64 10.76
N LEU A 139 -7.11 -16.45 12.08
CA LEU A 139 -6.14 -17.21 12.87
C LEU A 139 -6.29 -18.68 12.47
N GLN A 140 -5.18 -19.35 12.14
CA GLN A 140 -5.18 -20.79 11.87
C GLN A 140 -5.95 -21.48 12.99
N GLY A 141 -7.07 -22.15 12.65
CA GLY A 141 -7.96 -22.78 13.63
C GLY A 141 -9.47 -22.58 13.43
N VAL A 142 -9.92 -21.93 12.35
CA VAL A 142 -11.36 -21.91 11.99
C VAL A 142 -11.59 -22.85 10.80
N THR A 143 -12.12 -24.03 11.07
CA THR A 143 -12.53 -25.00 10.04
C THR A 143 -14.00 -24.78 9.71
N PHE A 144 -14.30 -24.62 8.42
CA PHE A 144 -15.64 -24.41 7.89
C PHE A 144 -16.27 -25.77 7.58
N PHE A 145 -17.24 -26.23 8.39
CA PHE A 145 -18.04 -27.42 8.09
C PHE A 145 -19.39 -26.99 7.50
N CYS A 146 -19.66 -27.44 6.28
CA CYS A 146 -20.96 -27.28 5.65
C CYS A 146 -21.72 -28.62 5.72
N HIS A 147 -22.83 -28.64 6.44
CA HIS A 147 -23.79 -29.75 6.37
C HIS A 147 -25.20 -29.16 6.24
N HIS A 148 -25.91 -29.55 5.18
CA HIS A 148 -27.35 -29.31 5.01
C HIS A 148 -27.80 -27.86 5.26
N ASN A 149 -27.23 -26.90 4.53
CA ASN A 149 -27.61 -25.48 4.58
C ASN A 149 -27.47 -24.78 5.95
N THR A 150 -26.78 -25.39 6.92
CA THR A 150 -26.43 -24.77 8.20
C THR A 150 -24.91 -24.66 8.31
N LEU A 151 -24.42 -23.42 8.40
CA LEU A 151 -23.00 -23.15 8.69
C LEU A 151 -22.78 -23.29 10.20
N THR A 152 -22.08 -24.35 10.61
CA THR A 152 -21.66 -24.55 12.00
C THR A 152 -20.18 -24.28 12.16
N TRP A 153 -19.84 -23.60 13.25
CA TRP A 153 -18.48 -23.13 13.55
C TRP A 153 -18.03 -23.71 14.88
N GLN A 154 -16.79 -24.21 14.96
CA GLN A 154 -16.16 -24.57 16.21
C GLN A 154 -14.91 -23.71 16.40
N MET A 155 -14.93 -22.80 17.38
CA MET A 155 -13.81 -21.92 17.69
C MET A 155 -13.02 -22.48 18.88
N SER A 156 -11.69 -22.57 18.74
CA SER A 156 -10.82 -23.09 19.80
C SER A 156 -10.44 -22.04 20.87
N TYR A 157 -10.80 -20.76 20.70
CA TYR A 157 -10.44 -19.68 21.65
C TYR A 157 -11.53 -18.59 21.80
N PRO A 158 -11.92 -18.20 23.03
CA PRO A 158 -13.07 -17.31 23.27
C PRO A 158 -12.84 -15.82 22.96
N ARG A 159 -11.60 -15.34 22.79
CA ARG A 159 -11.33 -13.94 22.40
C ARG A 159 -11.60 -13.63 20.91
N ALA A 160 -11.83 -14.66 20.10
CA ALA A 160 -12.08 -14.52 18.66
C ALA A 160 -13.55 -14.21 18.32
N LEU A 161 -14.48 -14.33 19.28
CA LEU A 161 -15.91 -14.20 19.04
C LEU A 161 -16.31 -12.80 18.54
N PHE A 162 -15.73 -11.75 19.14
CA PHE A 162 -16.08 -10.36 18.82
C PHE A 162 -15.65 -9.96 17.39
N TYR A 163 -14.52 -10.48 16.93
CA TYR A 163 -14.01 -10.23 15.59
C TYR A 163 -14.73 -11.07 14.52
N PHE A 164 -15.20 -12.26 14.90
CA PHE A 164 -15.96 -13.14 14.03
C PHE A 164 -17.37 -12.62 13.75
N ILE A 165 -18.04 -12.03 14.74
CA ILE A 165 -19.36 -11.38 14.55
C ILE A 165 -19.26 -10.24 13.53
N LYS A 166 -18.24 -9.36 13.65
CA LYS A 166 -18.00 -8.30 12.66
C LYS A 166 -17.67 -8.82 11.25
N TYR A 167 -17.04 -9.99 11.16
CA TYR A 167 -16.76 -10.65 9.88
C TYR A 167 -18.05 -11.20 9.23
N LEU A 168 -18.93 -11.81 10.02
CA LEU A 168 -20.23 -12.31 9.56
C LEU A 168 -21.18 -11.16 9.13
N GLU A 169 -21.21 -10.04 9.84
CA GLU A 169 -21.97 -8.84 9.44
C GLU A 169 -21.52 -8.31 8.07
N LYS A 170 -20.21 -8.36 7.79
CA LYS A 170 -19.61 -7.89 6.54
C LYS A 170 -19.82 -8.86 5.37
N LEU A 171 -19.95 -10.16 5.65
CA LEU A 171 -20.33 -11.18 4.66
C LEU A 171 -21.83 -11.15 4.35
N SER A 172 -22.68 -10.91 5.35
CA SER A 172 -24.14 -10.74 5.17
C SER A 172 -24.45 -9.64 4.16
N THR A 173 -23.77 -8.48 4.27
CA THR A 173 -23.95 -7.34 3.37
C THR A 173 -23.48 -7.60 1.94
N LYS A 174 -22.55 -8.55 1.72
CA LYS A 174 -22.10 -8.93 0.37
C LYS A 174 -22.93 -10.06 -0.26
N CYS A 175 -23.60 -10.88 0.54
CA CYS A 175 -24.28 -12.09 0.06
C CYS A 175 -25.82 -12.06 0.20
N ASN A 176 -26.44 -10.97 0.67
CA ASN A 176 -27.89 -10.91 0.95
C ASN A 176 -28.38 -12.07 1.83
N LEU A 177 -27.54 -12.52 2.77
CA LEU A 177 -27.88 -13.59 3.70
C LEU A 177 -28.45 -12.97 4.98
N HIS A 178 -29.74 -13.20 5.22
CA HIS A 178 -30.38 -12.93 6.50
C HIS A 178 -30.01 -14.02 7.50
N PHE A 179 -29.41 -13.62 8.62
CA PHE A 179 -29.28 -14.46 9.80
C PHE A 179 -30.51 -14.24 10.70
N PRO A 180 -31.07 -15.28 11.36
CA PRO A 180 -32.12 -15.14 12.35
C PRO A 180 -31.63 -14.43 13.63
#